data_AF-A0A226DHP6-F1
#
_entry.id   AF-A0A226DHP6-F1
#
_cell.length_a   1.000
_cell.length_b   1.000
_cell.length_c   1.000
_cell.angle_alpha   90.00
_cell.angle_beta   90.00
_cell.angle_gamma   90.00
#
_symmetry.space_group_name_H-M   'P 1'
#
loop_
_entity.id
_entity.type
_entity.pdbx_description
1 polymer ?
#
loop_
_entity_poly.entity_id
_entity_poly.type
_entity_poly.pdbx_seq_one_letter_code
_entity_poly.pdbx_strand_id
1 'polypeptide(L)'
;MVRNIPKTFSDLVCSVEDVRLFRSEGFKKSGEKVSSRLKEVLSYLENFYQKSSNMSFPEKSSCFRLLSPASLGRHEGRIIYSFEDYLYMWYAEFREMEILSALRISNVRLLLDFFNPSHALRPRLAGRPGLQDVQYAAEKEIVSCAKTAYIGDPSLIDAEIEYLRKRYFWIDFHKGRDILSGHIIGWMVEKEGRLQTVSRSYWAMLESGIYRRLLVEITARKIIKEKRFVGKVTVKEKLESVGMNGGIVTLFILILCLNLVAFGFFLFEFHTLVWRKIVIVILKIVSAAVKLSIFCRSCLNKAVDSFRLYVQALVQVVKRIKIPKRLKFG
;
A
#
# COMPACT_ATOMS: atom_id res chain seq x y z
N MET A 1 -7.76 5.00 -6.75
CA MET A 1 -7.44 4.70 -8.16
C MET A 1 -6.44 3.57 -8.20
N VAL A 2 -6.80 2.42 -8.75
CA VAL A 2 -5.87 1.31 -8.96
C VAL A 2 -4.94 1.72 -10.10
N ARG A 3 -3.68 2.06 -9.79
CA ARG A 3 -2.66 2.24 -10.82
C ARG A 3 -2.33 0.86 -11.37
N ASN A 4 -2.52 0.65 -12.67
CA ASN A 4 -2.10 -0.58 -13.33
C ASN A 4 -0.57 -0.68 -13.23
N ILE A 5 -0.10 -1.54 -12.32
CA ILE A 5 1.33 -1.84 -12.15
C ILE A 5 1.75 -2.65 -13.39
N PRO A 6 2.74 -2.19 -14.18
CA PRO A 6 3.21 -2.93 -15.33
C PRO A 6 3.80 -4.26 -14.87
N LYS A 7 3.38 -5.36 -15.51
CA LYS A 7 3.84 -6.72 -15.20
C LYS A 7 4.75 -7.28 -16.28
N THR A 8 4.62 -6.77 -17.50
CA THR A 8 5.25 -7.25 -18.72
C THR A 8 5.96 -6.10 -19.43
N PHE A 9 6.90 -6.41 -20.31
CA PHE A 9 7.54 -5.36 -21.12
C PHE A 9 6.54 -4.71 -22.09
N SER A 10 5.51 -5.43 -22.53
CA SER A 10 4.44 -4.86 -23.35
C SER A 10 3.65 -3.76 -22.65
N ASP A 11 3.55 -3.78 -21.32
CA ASP A 11 2.88 -2.73 -20.54
C ASP A 11 3.68 -1.42 -20.52
N LEU A 12 4.98 -1.49 -20.82
CA LEU A 12 5.88 -0.34 -20.82
C LEU A 12 5.86 0.42 -22.14
N VAL A 13 5.39 -0.20 -23.22
CA VAL A 13 5.36 0.39 -24.55
C VAL A 13 4.44 1.61 -24.59
N CYS A 14 4.92 2.69 -25.19
CA CYS A 14 4.11 3.89 -25.40
C CYS A 14 2.93 3.61 -26.32
N SER A 15 1.73 3.53 -25.75
CA SER A 15 0.45 3.55 -26.45
C SER A 15 0.22 4.93 -27.09
N VAL A 16 0.83 5.18 -28.23
CA VAL A 16 0.46 6.33 -29.06
C VAL A 16 -0.26 5.78 -30.29
N GLU A 17 -1.54 6.09 -30.40
CA GLU A 17 -2.40 5.76 -31.54
C GLU A 17 -1.82 6.29 -32.87
N ASP A 18 -0.93 7.30 -32.80
CA ASP A 18 -0.25 7.94 -33.93
C ASP A 18 1.06 7.24 -34.35
N VAL A 19 1.65 6.39 -33.52
CA VAL A 19 2.93 5.70 -33.82
C VAL A 19 2.64 4.23 -34.11
N ARG A 20 1.74 3.98 -35.09
CA ARG A 20 1.50 2.65 -35.68
C ARG A 20 2.68 2.21 -36.58
N LEU A 21 3.92 2.47 -36.19
CA LEU A 21 5.11 2.12 -36.96
C LEU A 21 5.27 0.59 -37.06
N PHE A 22 4.86 -0.16 -36.02
CA PHE A 22 5.10 -1.61 -35.93
C PHE A 22 3.86 -2.50 -35.71
N ARG A 23 2.65 -1.91 -35.54
CA ARG A 23 1.43 -2.71 -35.29
C ARG A 23 0.95 -3.40 -36.58
N SER A 24 0.93 -4.73 -36.55
CA SER A 24 0.86 -5.60 -37.72
C SER A 24 -0.49 -5.68 -38.44
N GLU A 25 -1.46 -4.84 -38.11
CA GLU A 25 -2.79 -4.90 -38.74
C GLU A 25 -2.73 -4.66 -40.26
N GLY A 26 -1.67 -4.01 -40.76
CA GLY A 26 -1.42 -3.82 -42.18
C GLY A 26 -0.74 -4.99 -42.93
N PHE A 27 -0.18 -6.00 -42.25
CA PHE A 27 0.58 -7.08 -42.92
C PHE A 27 -0.28 -8.23 -43.44
N LYS A 28 -1.60 -8.20 -43.22
CA LYS A 28 -2.52 -9.27 -43.65
C LYS A 28 -2.83 -9.27 -45.15
N LYS A 29 -2.51 -8.20 -45.89
CA LYS A 29 -2.67 -8.17 -47.36
C LYS A 29 -1.33 -8.37 -48.04
N SER A 30 -1.06 -9.63 -48.41
CA SER A 30 0.07 -10.06 -49.23
C SER A 30 -0.03 -9.39 -50.61
N GLY A 31 0.71 -8.31 -50.85
CA GLY A 31 0.77 -7.70 -52.18
C GLY A 31 1.39 -6.31 -52.26
N GLU A 32 0.93 -5.35 -51.45
CA GLU A 32 1.32 -3.95 -51.63
C GLU A 32 1.42 -3.16 -50.31
N LYS A 33 2.38 -2.24 -50.26
CA LYS A 33 2.64 -1.20 -49.23
C LYS A 33 3.37 -1.57 -47.92
N VAL A 34 3.80 -2.81 -47.71
CA VAL A 34 4.69 -3.13 -46.57
C VAL A 34 6.07 -2.45 -46.71
N SER A 35 6.53 -2.21 -47.94
CA SER A 35 7.88 -1.68 -48.20
C SER A 35 8.14 -0.26 -47.69
N SER A 36 7.19 0.68 -47.81
CA SER A 36 7.50 2.10 -47.57
C SER A 36 7.60 2.45 -46.08
N ARG A 37 6.69 1.95 -45.25
CA ARG A 37 6.73 2.16 -43.80
C ARG A 37 7.91 1.47 -43.13
N LEU A 38 8.23 0.24 -43.56
CA LEU A 38 9.41 -0.45 -43.07
C LEU A 38 10.69 0.29 -43.46
N LYS A 39 10.76 0.86 -44.66
CA LYS A 39 11.89 1.72 -45.07
C LYS A 39 11.99 2.99 -44.21
N GLU A 40 10.87 3.62 -43.88
CA GLU A 40 10.82 4.79 -42.99
C GLU A 40 11.30 4.45 -41.57
N VAL A 41 10.81 3.34 -41.01
CA VAL A 41 11.27 2.76 -39.75
C VAL A 41 12.77 2.53 -39.78
N LEU A 42 13.28 1.81 -40.78
CA LEU A 42 14.68 1.45 -40.87
C LEU A 42 15.55 2.69 -41.06
N SER A 43 15.09 3.68 -41.83
CA SER A 43 15.76 4.98 -41.96
C SER A 43 15.80 5.72 -40.64
N TYR A 44 14.71 5.71 -39.86
CA TYR A 44 14.69 6.28 -38.52
C TYR A 44 15.68 5.57 -37.59
N LEU A 45 15.71 4.23 -37.60
CA LEU A 45 16.63 3.44 -36.77
C LEU A 45 18.09 3.65 -37.17
N GLU A 46 18.39 3.77 -38.47
CA GLU A 46 19.74 4.10 -38.95
C GLU A 46 20.14 5.52 -38.50
N ASN A 47 19.23 6.49 -38.58
CA ASN A 47 19.47 7.84 -38.07
C ASN A 47 19.65 7.85 -36.54
N PHE A 48 18.87 7.07 -35.81
CA PHE A 48 18.99 6.91 -34.36
C PHE A 48 20.36 6.32 -34.01
N TYR A 49 20.78 5.28 -34.71
CA TYR A 49 22.09 4.64 -34.57
C TYR A 49 23.24 5.64 -34.82
N GLN A 50 23.14 6.46 -35.87
CA GLN A 50 24.18 7.44 -36.21
C GLN A 50 24.19 8.68 -35.28
N LYS A 51 23.03 9.09 -34.74
CA LYS A 51 22.85 10.42 -34.11
C LYS A 51 22.66 10.37 -32.58
N SER A 52 22.77 9.20 -31.96
CA SER A 52 22.46 8.98 -30.53
C SER A 52 23.23 9.84 -29.53
N SER A 53 24.35 10.44 -29.94
CA SER A 53 25.16 11.31 -29.09
C SER A 53 24.53 12.69 -28.83
N ASN A 54 23.69 13.20 -29.74
CA ASN A 54 23.23 14.60 -29.71
C ASN A 54 21.69 14.77 -29.81
N MET A 55 20.91 13.69 -29.78
CA MET A 55 19.47 13.80 -29.95
C MET A 55 18.77 14.14 -28.62
N SER A 56 18.08 15.28 -28.58
CA SER A 56 17.13 15.57 -27.52
C SER A 56 15.82 14.84 -27.84
N PHE A 57 15.40 13.97 -26.92
CA PHE A 57 14.13 13.25 -27.07
C PHE A 57 12.99 14.15 -26.59
N PRO A 58 11.99 14.46 -27.44
CA PRO A 58 10.82 15.22 -27.02
C PRO A 58 10.02 14.38 -26.03
N GLU A 59 10.17 14.69 -24.75
CA GLU A 59 9.58 13.90 -23.68
C GLU A 59 8.06 14.11 -23.63
N LYS A 60 7.30 13.06 -23.95
CA LYS A 60 5.85 13.04 -23.71
C LYS A 60 5.59 12.52 -22.29
N SER A 61 4.85 13.29 -21.50
CA SER A 61 4.52 12.96 -20.09
C SER A 61 3.69 11.68 -19.89
N SER A 62 3.15 11.10 -20.96
CA SER A 62 2.29 9.91 -20.91
C SER A 62 3.05 8.58 -20.87
N CYS A 63 4.33 8.57 -21.24
CA CYS A 63 5.13 7.37 -21.45
C CYS A 63 5.97 6.95 -20.23
N PHE A 64 6.34 5.66 -20.19
CA PHE A 64 7.35 5.19 -19.24
C PHE A 64 8.75 5.61 -19.69
N ARG A 65 9.53 6.16 -18.76
CA ARG A 65 10.98 6.29 -18.88
C ARG A 65 11.63 4.96 -18.56
N LEU A 66 12.48 4.49 -19.43
CA LEU A 66 13.13 3.19 -19.36
C LEU A 66 14.60 3.40 -18.96
N LEU A 67 14.85 3.47 -17.65
CA LEU A 67 16.18 3.69 -17.11
C LEU A 67 16.95 2.38 -17.01
N SER A 68 18.28 2.44 -17.05
CA SER A 68 19.15 1.28 -16.87
C SER A 68 20.42 1.64 -16.12
N PRO A 69 21.21 0.65 -15.63
CA PRO A 69 22.52 0.92 -15.09
C PRO A 69 23.38 1.73 -16.08
N ALA A 70 24.15 2.68 -15.54
CA ALA A 70 25.14 3.43 -16.29
C ALA A 70 26.54 2.93 -15.93
N SER A 71 27.43 2.87 -16.92
CA SER A 71 28.82 2.47 -16.78
C SER A 71 29.74 3.31 -17.66
N LEU A 72 31.04 3.30 -17.39
CA LEU A 72 32.02 3.88 -18.31
C LEU A 72 32.31 2.89 -19.43
N GLY A 73 32.15 3.34 -20.67
CA GLY A 73 32.53 2.58 -21.85
C GLY A 73 34.03 2.29 -21.89
N ARG A 74 34.40 1.14 -22.46
CA ARG A 74 35.80 0.72 -22.59
C ARG A 74 36.64 1.67 -23.44
N HIS A 75 36.02 2.32 -24.41
CA HIS A 75 36.65 3.26 -25.31
C HIS A 75 36.07 4.65 -25.03
N GLU A 76 36.94 5.65 -24.84
CA GLU A 76 36.60 7.07 -24.71
C GLU A 76 35.98 7.54 -23.38
N GLY A 77 35.77 6.66 -22.39
CA GLY A 77 35.22 7.05 -21.08
C GLY A 77 33.81 7.65 -21.16
N ARG A 78 33.09 7.42 -22.26
CA ARG A 78 31.70 7.82 -22.42
C ARG A 78 30.82 7.03 -21.48
N ILE A 79 29.75 7.66 -20.99
CA ILE A 79 28.75 6.99 -20.17
C ILE A 79 27.85 6.17 -21.09
N ILE A 80 27.79 4.87 -20.84
CA ILE A 80 26.95 3.91 -21.55
C ILE A 80 25.83 3.46 -20.61
N TYR A 81 24.60 3.45 -21.13
CA TYR A 81 23.41 2.95 -20.45
C TYR A 81 23.14 1.53 -20.93
N SER A 82 23.15 0.55 -20.03
CA SER A 82 23.12 -0.87 -20.41
C SER A 82 21.93 -1.27 -21.28
N PHE A 83 20.74 -0.70 -21.06
CA PHE A 83 19.57 -1.01 -21.89
C PHE A 83 19.63 -0.32 -23.25
N GLU A 84 20.12 0.91 -23.30
CA GLU A 84 20.34 1.62 -24.57
C GLU A 84 21.37 0.87 -25.43
N ASP A 85 22.49 0.46 -24.82
CA ASP A 85 23.54 -0.35 -25.45
C ASP A 85 23.01 -1.71 -25.94
N TYR A 86 22.19 -2.38 -25.12
CA TYR A 86 21.52 -3.61 -25.50
C TYR A 86 20.63 -3.42 -26.74
N LEU A 87 19.85 -2.33 -26.81
CA LEU A 87 19.06 -2.01 -27.99
C LEU A 87 19.96 -1.80 -29.22
N TYR A 88 21.06 -1.05 -29.10
CA TYR A 88 22.00 -0.85 -30.22
C TYR A 88 22.62 -2.16 -30.72
N MET A 89 23.12 -2.98 -29.81
CA MET A 89 23.72 -4.28 -30.15
C MET A 89 22.70 -5.19 -30.82
N TRP A 90 21.48 -5.25 -30.26
CA TRP A 90 20.40 -6.02 -30.85
C TRP A 90 20.02 -5.52 -32.25
N TYR A 91 19.97 -4.20 -32.48
CA TYR A 91 19.66 -3.64 -33.80
C TYR A 91 20.77 -3.92 -34.82
N ALA A 92 22.04 -3.88 -34.40
CA ALA A 92 23.18 -4.22 -35.26
C ALA A 92 23.08 -5.68 -35.74
N GLU A 93 22.78 -6.62 -34.84
CA GLU A 93 22.54 -8.03 -35.20
C GLU A 93 21.28 -8.18 -36.07
N PHE A 94 20.20 -7.47 -35.74
CA PHE A 94 18.95 -7.50 -36.50
C PHE A 94 19.14 -7.03 -37.95
N ARG A 95 20.01 -6.04 -38.19
CA ARG A 95 20.32 -5.53 -39.53
C ARG A 95 20.94 -6.60 -40.44
N GLU A 96 21.70 -7.54 -39.87
CA GLU A 96 22.35 -8.62 -40.61
C GLU A 96 21.39 -9.79 -40.91
N MET A 97 20.25 -9.87 -40.24
CA MET A 97 19.25 -10.91 -40.44
C MET A 97 18.29 -10.60 -41.61
N GLU A 98 17.75 -11.65 -42.26
CA GLU A 98 16.67 -11.48 -43.24
C GLU A 98 15.39 -10.92 -42.57
N ILE A 99 15.15 -9.62 -42.75
CA ILE A 99 14.15 -8.78 -42.06
C ILE A 99 12.76 -9.42 -41.95
N LEU A 100 12.31 -10.14 -42.98
CA LEU A 100 10.96 -10.72 -43.04
C LEU A 100 10.77 -11.93 -42.11
N SER A 101 11.83 -12.68 -41.82
CA SER A 101 11.77 -13.82 -40.89
C SER A 101 11.76 -13.35 -39.44
N ALA A 102 12.53 -12.29 -39.13
CA ALA A 102 12.66 -11.72 -37.80
C ALA A 102 11.36 -11.02 -37.33
N LEU A 103 10.65 -10.29 -38.20
CA LEU A 103 9.42 -9.57 -37.83
C LEU A 103 8.22 -10.46 -37.45
N ARG A 104 8.32 -11.78 -37.66
CA ARG A 104 7.33 -12.76 -37.19
C ARG A 104 7.48 -13.09 -35.71
N ILE A 105 8.63 -12.80 -35.10
CA ILE A 105 8.91 -13.07 -33.69
C ILE A 105 8.35 -11.93 -32.84
N SER A 106 7.52 -12.24 -31.84
CA SER A 106 6.86 -11.26 -30.97
C SER A 106 7.86 -10.31 -30.27
N ASN A 107 9.00 -10.85 -29.85
CA ASN A 107 10.02 -10.10 -29.11
C ASN A 107 10.70 -9.04 -29.99
N VAL A 108 10.85 -9.29 -31.29
CA VAL A 108 11.44 -8.34 -32.25
C VAL A 108 10.58 -7.07 -32.33
N ARG A 109 9.25 -7.22 -32.37
CA ARG A 109 8.34 -6.06 -32.42
C ARG A 109 8.41 -5.23 -31.15
N LEU A 110 8.43 -5.89 -30.00
CA LEU A 110 8.55 -5.24 -28.70
C LEU A 110 9.86 -4.44 -28.58
N LEU A 111 10.98 -5.01 -29.06
CA LEU A 111 12.27 -4.31 -29.08
C LEU A 111 12.27 -3.12 -30.03
N LEU A 112 11.67 -3.27 -31.21
CA LEU A 112 11.47 -2.16 -32.16
C LEU A 112 10.59 -1.05 -31.55
N ASP A 113 9.57 -1.39 -30.79
CA ASP A 113 8.72 -0.41 -30.09
C ASP A 113 9.50 0.41 -29.05
N PHE A 114 10.54 -0.16 -28.43
CA PHE A 114 11.40 0.57 -27.49
C PHE A 114 12.33 1.61 -28.13
N PHE A 115 12.53 1.55 -29.45
CA PHE A 115 13.23 2.62 -30.19
C PHE A 115 12.37 3.87 -30.44
N ASN A 116 11.09 3.84 -30.04
CA ASN A 116 10.23 4.99 -30.15
C ASN A 116 10.83 6.19 -29.40
N PRO A 117 11.00 7.36 -30.04
CA PRO A 117 11.63 8.53 -29.42
C PRO A 117 10.86 9.09 -28.22
N SER A 118 9.62 8.64 -28.01
CA SER A 118 8.82 8.97 -26.83
C SER A 118 9.32 8.26 -25.57
N HIS A 119 10.08 7.15 -25.70
CA HIS A 119 10.75 6.53 -24.58
C HIS A 119 12.02 7.31 -24.23
N ALA A 120 12.04 7.89 -23.04
CA ALA A 120 13.28 8.39 -22.48
C ALA A 120 14.10 7.20 -21.96
N LEU A 121 15.33 7.05 -22.48
CA LEU A 121 16.26 5.98 -22.09
C LEU A 121 17.35 6.47 -21.10
N ARG A 122 17.38 7.77 -20.82
CA ARG A 122 18.38 8.44 -19.99
C ARG A 122 17.69 9.28 -18.90
N PRO A 123 18.32 9.45 -17.72
CA PRO A 123 17.80 10.34 -16.69
C PRO A 123 17.93 11.81 -17.09
N ARG A 124 17.09 12.68 -16.51
CA ARG A 124 17.12 14.13 -16.71
C ARG A 124 18.31 14.74 -15.97
N LEU A 125 19.29 15.20 -16.74
CA LEU A 125 20.48 15.88 -16.25
C LEU A 125 20.81 17.06 -17.15
N ALA A 126 21.35 18.11 -16.54
CA ALA A 126 21.88 19.27 -17.26
C ALA A 126 23.42 19.21 -17.30
N GLY A 127 24.01 19.66 -18.41
CA GLY A 127 25.46 19.77 -18.56
C GLY A 127 26.15 18.45 -18.96
N ARG A 128 27.41 18.29 -18.53
CA ARG A 128 28.24 17.09 -18.77
C ARG A 128 28.39 16.32 -17.46
N PRO A 129 27.40 15.48 -17.08
CA PRO A 129 27.42 14.80 -15.80
C PRO A 129 28.51 13.73 -15.74
N GLY A 130 29.10 13.52 -14.56
CA GLY A 130 29.92 12.36 -14.29
C GLY A 130 29.08 11.09 -14.12
N LEU A 131 29.73 9.92 -14.08
CA LEU A 131 29.04 8.63 -13.88
C LEU A 131 28.18 8.63 -12.60
N GLN A 132 28.70 9.18 -11.51
CA GLN A 132 28.00 9.25 -10.23
C GLN A 132 26.76 10.14 -10.31
N ASP A 133 26.84 11.27 -11.02
CA ASP A 133 25.70 12.16 -11.22
C ASP A 133 24.59 11.46 -12.02
N VAL A 134 24.97 10.68 -13.03
CA VAL A 134 24.04 9.88 -13.84
C VAL A 134 23.34 8.83 -13.00
N GLN A 135 24.10 8.06 -12.23
CA GLN A 135 23.54 7.02 -11.36
C GLN A 135 22.63 7.62 -10.29
N TYR A 136 23.02 8.74 -9.69
CA TYR A 136 22.21 9.45 -8.70
C TYR A 136 20.91 10.00 -9.31
N ALA A 137 20.95 10.59 -10.50
CA ALA A 137 19.74 11.08 -11.16
C ALA A 137 18.81 9.95 -11.59
N ALA A 138 19.35 8.83 -12.07
CA ALA A 138 18.56 7.64 -12.36
C ALA A 138 17.85 7.13 -11.10
N GLU A 139 18.58 6.99 -9.98
CA GLU A 139 18.00 6.60 -8.70
C GLU A 139 16.92 7.58 -8.24
N LYS A 140 17.18 8.89 -8.30
CA LYS A 140 16.22 9.94 -7.95
C LYS A 140 14.92 9.85 -8.76
N GLU A 141 15.00 9.51 -10.03
CA GLU A 141 13.83 9.35 -10.89
C GLU A 141 13.06 8.06 -10.63
N ILE A 142 13.75 6.97 -10.29
CA ILE A 142 13.12 5.71 -9.89
C ILE A 142 12.30 5.93 -8.61
N VAL A 143 12.84 6.67 -7.64
CA VAL A 143 12.16 6.90 -6.35
C VAL A 143 11.09 7.99 -6.42
N SER A 144 11.08 8.81 -7.47
CA SER A 144 10.07 9.86 -7.64
C SER A 144 8.64 9.33 -7.87
N CYS A 145 8.45 8.01 -7.97
CA CYS A 145 7.18 7.34 -8.27
C CYS A 145 6.47 7.84 -9.54
N ALA A 146 7.23 8.47 -10.44
CA ALA A 146 6.78 8.80 -11.79
C ALA A 146 6.64 7.52 -12.63
N LYS A 147 6.20 7.65 -13.89
CA LYS A 147 6.20 6.55 -14.85
C LYS A 147 7.64 6.19 -15.25
N THR A 148 8.34 5.50 -14.36
CA THR A 148 9.73 5.09 -14.54
C THR A 148 9.84 3.59 -14.35
N ALA A 149 10.48 2.92 -15.29
CA ALA A 149 10.84 1.51 -15.20
C ALA A 149 12.37 1.40 -15.22
N TYR A 150 12.91 0.58 -14.32
CA TYR A 150 14.33 0.26 -14.31
C TYR A 150 14.55 -1.10 -14.97
N ILE A 151 15.35 -1.12 -16.04
CA ILE A 151 15.68 -2.29 -16.83
C ILE A 151 17.15 -2.59 -16.60
N GLY A 152 17.42 -3.79 -16.11
CA GLY A 152 18.77 -4.24 -15.80
C GLY A 152 18.94 -5.72 -16.03
N ASP A 153 20.15 -6.20 -15.77
CA ASP A 153 20.49 -7.62 -15.84
C ASP A 153 19.58 -8.44 -14.90
N PRO A 154 18.95 -9.53 -15.38
CA PRO A 154 18.11 -10.40 -14.55
C PRO A 154 18.81 -10.93 -13.30
N SER A 155 20.13 -11.11 -13.34
CA SER A 155 20.95 -11.56 -12.20
C SER A 155 21.17 -10.48 -11.14
N LEU A 156 21.07 -9.19 -11.51
CA LEU A 156 21.32 -8.05 -10.62
C LEU A 156 20.03 -7.39 -10.14
N ILE A 157 18.92 -7.58 -10.85
CA ILE A 157 17.67 -6.85 -10.60
C ILE A 157 17.10 -7.12 -9.19
N ASP A 158 17.24 -8.34 -8.68
CA ASP A 158 16.73 -8.69 -7.35
C ASP A 158 17.52 -7.98 -6.24
N ALA A 159 18.84 -7.93 -6.38
CA ALA A 159 19.70 -7.22 -5.45
C ALA A 159 19.51 -5.69 -5.55
N GLU A 160 19.17 -5.18 -6.74
CA GLU A 160 18.84 -3.76 -6.96
C GLU A 160 17.53 -3.38 -6.25
N ILE A 161 16.49 -4.22 -6.38
CA ILE A 161 15.22 -4.04 -5.68
C ILE A 161 15.45 -4.11 -4.16
N GLU A 162 16.25 -5.07 -3.68
CA GLU A 162 16.56 -5.18 -2.25
C GLU A 162 17.29 -3.94 -1.73
N TYR A 163 18.26 -3.42 -2.49
CA TYR A 163 18.95 -2.18 -2.18
C TYR A 163 17.98 -1.00 -2.07
N LEU A 164 17.10 -0.84 -3.07
CA LEU A 164 16.12 0.25 -3.10
C LEU A 164 15.10 0.14 -1.96
N ARG A 165 14.61 -1.06 -1.65
CA ARG A 165 13.70 -1.30 -0.51
C ARG A 165 14.32 -0.98 0.83
N LYS A 166 15.62 -1.29 1.02
CA LYS A 166 16.34 -0.92 2.25
C LYS A 166 16.52 0.59 2.40
N ARG A 167 16.73 1.31 1.29
CA ARG A 167 16.96 2.76 1.29
C ARG A 167 15.67 3.59 1.30
N TYR A 168 14.63 3.12 0.65
CA TYR A 168 13.34 3.79 0.44
C TYR A 168 12.20 2.89 0.91
N PHE A 169 12.15 2.61 2.22
CA PHE A 169 11.21 1.66 2.82
C PHE A 169 9.72 2.04 2.65
N TRP A 170 9.44 3.30 2.31
CA TRP A 170 8.09 3.82 2.07
C TRP A 170 7.61 3.64 0.62
N ILE A 171 8.47 3.12 -0.27
CA ILE A 171 8.14 2.91 -1.68
C ILE A 171 8.05 1.41 -1.96
N ASP A 172 6.91 0.99 -2.52
CA ASP A 172 6.71 -0.38 -2.99
C ASP A 172 7.31 -0.58 -4.39
N PHE A 173 8.50 -1.18 -4.44
CA PHE A 173 9.13 -1.58 -5.69
C PHE A 173 8.57 -2.91 -6.21
N HIS A 174 8.18 -2.93 -7.49
CA HIS A 174 7.64 -4.11 -8.18
C HIS A 174 8.60 -4.61 -9.26
N LYS A 175 8.72 -5.93 -9.40
CA LYS A 175 9.50 -6.59 -10.45
C LYS A 175 8.56 -7.06 -11.57
N GLY A 176 8.93 -6.77 -12.82
CA GLY A 176 8.28 -7.36 -13.99
C GLY A 176 8.53 -8.88 -14.07
N ARG A 177 7.68 -9.60 -14.80
CA ARG A 177 7.80 -11.07 -14.97
C ARG A 177 8.63 -11.47 -16.18
N ASP A 178 8.73 -10.58 -17.16
CA ASP A 178 9.33 -10.90 -18.44
C ASP A 178 10.84 -10.66 -18.45
N ILE A 179 11.53 -11.36 -19.35
CA ILE A 179 12.95 -11.21 -19.64
C ILE A 179 13.07 -11.06 -21.17
N LEU A 180 13.66 -9.96 -21.66
CA LEU A 180 13.76 -9.69 -23.11
C LEU A 180 14.77 -10.61 -23.81
N SER A 181 15.87 -10.91 -23.15
CA SER A 181 16.93 -11.80 -23.65
C SER A 181 17.36 -12.76 -22.55
N GLY A 182 17.20 -14.06 -22.82
CA GLY A 182 17.78 -15.11 -22.00
C GLY A 182 19.12 -15.54 -22.60
N HIS A 183 20.21 -14.83 -22.29
CA HIS A 183 21.53 -15.36 -22.60
C HIS A 183 21.85 -16.50 -21.63
N ILE A 184 22.21 -17.66 -22.18
CA ILE A 184 22.70 -18.77 -21.37
C ILE A 184 24.16 -18.44 -21.02
N ILE A 185 24.41 -18.17 -19.75
CA ILE A 185 25.77 -18.05 -19.22
C ILE A 185 26.21 -19.43 -18.76
N GLY A 186 27.38 -19.88 -19.23
CA GLY A 186 27.95 -21.16 -18.85
C GLY A 186 29.49 -21.11 -18.81
N TRP A 187 30.09 -22.15 -18.26
CA TRP A 187 31.54 -22.34 -18.32
C TRP A 187 31.89 -23.21 -19.52
N MET A 188 32.90 -22.80 -20.27
CA MET A 188 33.53 -23.62 -21.29
C MET A 188 34.79 -24.25 -20.70
N VAL A 189 34.94 -25.57 -20.82
CA VAL A 189 36.11 -26.32 -20.33
C VAL A 189 36.85 -26.85 -21.55
N GLU A 190 38.05 -26.31 -21.82
CA GLU A 190 38.80 -26.63 -23.04
C GLU A 190 39.48 -28.02 -23.02
N LYS A 191 39.68 -28.64 -21.85
CA LYS A 191 40.41 -29.92 -21.72
C LYS A 191 39.47 -31.08 -21.40
N GLU A 192 39.27 -31.97 -22.36
CA GLU A 192 38.38 -33.14 -22.28
C GLU A 192 38.68 -34.05 -21.08
N GLY A 193 39.96 -34.29 -20.75
CA GLY A 193 40.36 -35.21 -19.68
C GLY A 193 39.95 -34.78 -18.24
N ARG A 194 39.47 -33.55 -18.03
CA ARG A 194 39.02 -33.06 -16.71
C ARG A 194 37.53 -32.74 -16.65
N LEU A 195 36.80 -32.94 -17.75
CA LEU A 195 35.39 -32.55 -17.86
C LEU A 195 34.53 -33.27 -16.80
N GLN A 196 34.77 -34.57 -16.59
CA GLN A 196 33.95 -35.38 -15.67
C GLN A 196 34.12 -34.95 -14.20
N THR A 197 35.34 -34.62 -13.78
CA THR A 197 35.60 -34.15 -12.42
C THR A 197 35.03 -32.75 -12.21
N VAL A 198 35.25 -31.84 -13.15
CA VAL A 198 34.76 -30.45 -13.06
C VAL A 198 33.23 -30.41 -13.06
N SER A 199 32.58 -31.17 -13.93
CA SER A 199 31.11 -31.23 -13.99
C SER A 199 30.49 -31.79 -12.69
N ARG A 200 31.06 -32.86 -12.11
CA ARG A 200 30.60 -33.41 -10.82
C ARG A 200 30.73 -32.41 -9.67
N SER A 201 31.87 -31.75 -9.54
CA SER A 201 32.07 -30.74 -8.50
C SER A 201 31.15 -29.53 -8.70
N TYR A 202 30.95 -29.11 -9.95
CA TYR A 202 30.02 -28.03 -10.28
C TYR A 202 28.59 -28.39 -9.92
N TRP A 203 28.16 -29.61 -10.23
CA TRP A 203 26.83 -30.12 -9.88
C TRP A 203 26.63 -30.17 -8.36
N ALA A 204 27.62 -30.67 -7.60
CA ALA A 204 27.58 -30.67 -6.15
C ALA A 204 27.48 -29.25 -5.56
N MET A 205 28.14 -28.25 -6.17
CA MET A 205 28.05 -26.84 -5.75
C MET A 205 26.65 -26.25 -6.04
N LEU A 206 26.00 -26.67 -7.11
CA LEU A 206 24.63 -26.29 -7.43
C LEU A 206 23.63 -26.92 -6.46
N GLU A 207 23.69 -28.24 -6.27
CA GLU A 207 22.77 -28.99 -5.40
C GLU A 207 22.87 -28.58 -3.93
N SER A 208 24.09 -28.30 -3.45
CA SER A 208 24.30 -27.77 -2.10
C SER A 208 23.81 -26.32 -1.90
N GLY A 209 23.46 -25.62 -2.98
CA GLY A 209 23.03 -24.22 -2.94
C GLY A 209 24.16 -23.21 -2.69
N ILE A 210 25.43 -23.66 -2.61
CA ILE A 210 26.60 -22.79 -2.42
C ILE A 210 26.67 -21.75 -3.54
N TYR A 211 26.47 -22.18 -4.79
CA TYR A 211 26.50 -21.29 -5.94
C TYR A 211 25.48 -20.14 -5.81
N ARG A 212 24.23 -20.47 -5.42
CA ARG A 212 23.17 -19.47 -5.26
C ARG A 212 23.51 -18.46 -4.17
N ARG A 213 24.03 -18.91 -3.03
CA ARG A 213 24.45 -18.02 -1.94
C ARG A 213 25.61 -17.11 -2.37
N LEU A 214 26.58 -17.67 -3.08
CA LEU A 214 27.72 -16.91 -3.61
C LEU A 214 27.25 -15.84 -4.60
N LEU A 215 26.32 -16.18 -5.49
CA LEU A 215 25.75 -15.25 -6.45
C LEU A 215 25.11 -14.06 -5.75
N VAL A 216 24.22 -14.31 -4.78
CA VAL A 216 23.57 -13.25 -3.98
C VAL A 216 24.59 -12.32 -3.31
N GLU A 217 25.63 -12.89 -2.70
CA GLU A 217 26.68 -12.12 -2.03
C GLU A 217 27.49 -11.26 -3.02
N ILE A 218 27.86 -11.82 -4.18
CA ILE A 218 28.60 -11.10 -5.23
C ILE A 218 27.76 -9.96 -5.78
N THR A 219 26.48 -10.21 -6.09
CA THR A 219 25.58 -9.20 -6.65
C THR A 219 25.30 -8.09 -5.65
N ALA A 220 25.09 -8.42 -4.37
CA ALA A 220 24.91 -7.44 -3.30
C ALA A 220 26.15 -6.54 -3.15
N ARG A 221 27.36 -7.13 -3.13
CA ARG A 221 28.62 -6.38 -3.04
C ARG A 221 28.84 -5.49 -4.26
N LYS A 222 28.50 -5.98 -5.46
CA LYS A 222 28.60 -5.20 -6.70
C LYS A 222 27.74 -3.93 -6.62
N ILE A 223 26.47 -4.07 -6.25
CA ILE A 223 25.55 -2.94 -6.13
C ILE A 223 26.00 -1.96 -5.05
N ILE A 224 26.42 -2.46 -3.88
CA ILE A 224 26.95 -1.59 -2.82
C ILE A 224 28.17 -0.82 -3.33
N LYS A 225 29.09 -1.46 -4.05
CA LYS A 225 30.30 -0.83 -4.58
C LYS A 225 29.98 0.22 -5.64
N GLU A 226 29.06 -0.07 -6.56
CA GLU A 226 28.63 0.86 -7.61
C GLU A 226 27.89 2.07 -7.03
N LYS A 227 27.08 1.85 -5.98
CA LYS A 227 26.26 2.89 -5.36
C LYS A 227 26.88 3.50 -4.09
N ARG A 228 28.18 3.32 -3.89
CA ARG A 228 28.91 3.92 -2.75
C ARG A 228 28.86 5.45 -2.90
N PHE A 229 27.87 6.03 -2.22
CA PHE A 229 27.77 7.42 -1.80
C PHE A 229 27.51 8.47 -2.88
N VAL A 230 26.23 8.84 -3.03
CA VAL A 230 25.83 10.22 -3.32
C VAL A 230 24.70 10.60 -2.35
N GLY A 231 25.05 11.47 -1.39
CA GLY A 231 24.13 12.18 -0.51
C GLY A 231 23.50 11.37 0.64
N LYS A 232 23.51 11.96 1.84
CA LYS A 232 22.46 11.67 2.82
C LYS A 232 21.14 11.91 2.08
N VAL A 233 20.24 10.92 2.06
CA VAL A 233 18.87 11.13 1.61
C VAL A 233 18.27 12.12 2.59
N THR A 234 18.43 13.41 2.31
CA THR A 234 17.65 14.44 2.99
C THR A 234 16.27 14.24 2.44
N VAL A 235 15.44 13.55 3.21
CA VAL A 235 14.01 13.44 2.98
C VAL A 235 13.46 14.87 3.07
N LYS A 236 13.63 15.63 1.98
CA LYS A 236 12.86 16.81 1.64
C LYS A 236 11.60 16.36 0.91
N GLU A 237 11.06 15.20 1.26
CA GLU A 237 9.71 14.87 0.90
C GLU A 237 8.83 15.47 1.98
N LYS A 238 7.95 16.38 1.55
CA LYS A 238 6.61 16.47 2.10
C LYS A 238 6.20 15.02 2.40
N LEU A 239 6.27 14.63 3.67
CA LEU A 239 5.47 13.52 4.14
C LEU A 239 4.07 13.91 3.70
N GLU A 240 3.62 13.37 2.56
CA GLU A 240 2.20 13.34 2.25
C GLU A 240 1.61 12.80 3.54
N SER A 241 0.89 13.68 4.24
CA SER A 241 0.39 13.41 5.58
C SER A 241 -0.14 12.00 5.55
N VAL A 242 0.44 11.08 6.34
CA VAL A 242 0.01 9.69 6.38
C VAL A 242 -1.50 9.76 6.52
N GLY A 243 -2.20 9.50 5.41
CA GLY A 243 -3.62 9.71 5.37
C GLY A 243 -4.17 8.79 6.44
N MET A 244 -4.91 9.33 7.41
CA MET A 244 -5.64 8.53 8.40
C MET A 244 -6.76 7.77 7.67
N ASN A 245 -6.42 6.88 6.74
CA ASN A 245 -7.36 6.09 5.96
C ASN A 245 -7.16 4.62 6.31
N GLY A 246 -8.27 3.97 6.66
CA GLY A 246 -8.32 2.57 7.01
C GLY A 246 -8.09 2.33 8.50
N GLY A 247 -6.87 1.96 8.89
CA GLY A 247 -6.60 1.35 10.19
C GLY A 247 -6.75 2.27 11.40
N ILE A 248 -6.17 3.47 11.35
CA ILE A 248 -6.19 4.40 12.49
C ILE A 248 -7.62 4.89 12.77
N VAL A 249 -8.41 5.17 11.72
CA VAL A 249 -9.82 5.57 11.86
C VAL A 249 -10.66 4.44 12.44
N THR A 250 -10.44 3.18 12.01
CA THR A 250 -11.13 2.04 12.62
C THR A 250 -10.80 1.89 14.11
N LEU A 251 -9.57 2.21 14.51
CA LEU A 251 -9.14 2.20 15.92
C LEU A 251 -9.90 3.26 16.73
N PHE A 252 -10.04 4.48 16.20
CA PHE A 252 -10.84 5.52 16.84
C PHE A 252 -12.33 5.16 16.93
N ILE A 253 -12.90 4.54 15.89
CA ILE A 253 -14.30 4.08 15.91
C ILE A 253 -14.49 3.00 16.96
N LEU A 254 -13.58 2.02 17.05
CA LEU A 254 -13.65 0.96 18.06
C LEU A 254 -13.55 1.51 19.48
N ILE A 255 -12.61 2.44 19.73
CA ILE A 255 -12.46 3.11 21.01
C ILE A 255 -13.74 3.88 21.36
N LEU A 256 -14.35 4.59 20.40
CA LEU A 256 -15.59 5.32 20.62
C LEU A 256 -16.74 4.37 20.97
N CYS A 257 -16.90 3.26 20.24
CA CYS A 257 -17.92 2.26 20.52
C CYS A 257 -17.76 1.62 21.90
N LEU A 258 -16.52 1.27 22.29
CA LEU A 258 -16.23 0.72 23.62
C LEU A 258 -16.58 1.72 24.74
N ASN A 259 -16.24 3.00 24.56
CA ASN A 259 -16.58 4.04 25.52
C ASN A 259 -18.11 4.27 25.61
N LEU A 260 -18.84 4.21 24.49
CA LEU A 260 -20.30 4.32 24.49
C LEU A 260 -20.98 3.15 25.22
N VAL A 261 -20.49 1.93 25.01
CA VAL A 261 -21.00 0.74 25.71
C VAL A 261 -20.72 0.84 27.21
N ALA A 262 -19.50 1.21 27.61
CA ALA A 262 -19.14 1.43 29.00
C ALA A 262 -19.99 2.52 29.66
N PHE A 263 -20.24 3.62 28.96
CA PHE A 263 -21.11 4.70 29.43
C PHE A 263 -22.57 4.24 29.61
N GLY A 264 -23.08 3.40 28.69
CA GLY A 264 -24.40 2.79 28.81
C GLY A 264 -24.54 1.91 30.07
N PHE A 265 -23.55 1.07 30.35
CA PHE A 265 -23.53 0.27 31.59
C PHE A 265 -23.46 1.15 32.84
N PHE A 266 -22.65 2.21 32.82
CA PHE A 266 -22.56 3.16 33.93
C PHE A 266 -23.91 3.83 34.23
N LEU A 267 -24.64 4.28 33.20
CA LEU A 267 -25.98 4.87 33.38
C LEU A 267 -26.99 3.85 33.93
N PHE A 268 -26.92 2.60 33.49
CA PHE A 268 -27.79 1.53 33.99
C PHE A 268 -27.52 1.21 35.47
N GLU A 269 -26.24 1.07 35.85
CA GLU A 269 -25.85 0.87 37.25
C GLU A 269 -26.24 2.07 38.12
N PHE A 270 -26.02 3.29 37.62
CA PHE A 270 -26.42 4.50 38.33
C PHE A 270 -27.94 4.55 38.56
N HIS A 271 -28.73 4.25 37.53
CA HIS A 271 -30.19 4.22 37.63
C HIS A 271 -30.67 3.15 38.62
N THR A 272 -30.11 1.95 38.58
CA THR A 272 -30.48 0.86 39.52
C THR A 272 -30.08 1.18 40.96
N LEU A 273 -28.93 1.83 41.19
CA LEU A 273 -28.52 2.30 42.52
C LEU A 273 -29.45 3.39 43.07
N VAL A 274 -29.77 4.40 42.25
CA VAL A 274 -30.71 5.47 42.63
C VAL A 274 -32.09 4.90 42.92
N TRP A 275 -32.60 4.01 42.06
CA TRP A 275 -33.91 3.37 42.26
C TRP A 275 -33.95 2.55 43.55
N ARG A 276 -32.91 1.76 43.85
CA ARG A 276 -32.79 1.03 45.12
C ARG A 276 -32.84 1.96 46.32
N LYS A 277 -32.14 3.10 46.28
CA LYS A 277 -32.16 4.09 47.37
C LYS A 277 -33.55 4.72 47.53
N ILE A 278 -34.22 5.09 46.44
CA ILE A 278 -35.58 5.63 46.45
C ILE A 278 -36.56 4.62 47.06
N VAL A 279 -36.54 3.36 46.63
CA VAL A 279 -37.40 2.29 47.15
C VAL A 279 -37.20 2.09 48.66
N ILE A 280 -35.95 2.09 49.14
CA ILE A 280 -35.65 1.99 50.58
C ILE A 280 -36.21 3.18 51.35
N VAL A 281 -36.11 4.40 50.82
CA VAL A 281 -36.67 5.60 51.45
C VAL A 281 -38.20 5.52 51.52
N ILE A 282 -38.86 5.14 50.41
CA ILE A 282 -40.32 4.96 50.37
C ILE A 282 -40.77 3.90 51.38
N LEU A 283 -40.10 2.74 51.46
CA LEU A 283 -40.42 1.70 52.44
C LEU A 283 -40.28 2.19 53.89
N LYS A 284 -39.27 3.02 54.19
CA LYS A 284 -39.12 3.65 55.51
C LYS A 284 -40.27 4.61 55.81
N ILE A 285 -40.69 5.42 54.84
CA ILE A 285 -41.82 6.34 54.99
C ILE A 285 -43.12 5.56 55.23
N VAL A 286 -43.39 4.51 54.44
CA VAL A 286 -44.57 3.65 54.63
C VAL A 286 -44.55 2.99 56.00
N SER A 287 -43.41 2.46 56.44
CA SER A 287 -43.27 1.87 57.78
C SER A 287 -43.55 2.88 58.90
N ALA A 288 -43.06 4.12 58.77
CA ALA A 288 -43.35 5.19 59.72
C ALA A 288 -44.84 5.59 59.72
N ALA A 289 -45.46 5.69 58.55
CA ALA A 289 -46.90 5.97 58.41
C ALA A 289 -47.76 4.86 59.03
N VAL A 290 -47.38 3.59 58.87
CA VAL A 290 -48.06 2.45 59.51
C VAL A 290 -47.89 2.49 61.03
N LYS A 291 -46.69 2.79 61.55
CA LYS A 291 -46.49 2.97 63.00
C LYS A 291 -47.35 4.12 63.54
N LEU A 292 -47.43 5.23 62.81
CA LEU A 292 -48.25 6.38 63.18
C LEU A 292 -49.74 6.05 63.14
N SER A 293 -50.23 5.32 62.13
CA SER A 293 -51.63 4.93 62.05
C SER A 293 -52.03 3.97 63.17
N ILE A 294 -51.15 3.02 63.54
CA ILE A 294 -51.34 2.15 64.71
C ILE A 294 -51.38 2.98 66.00
N PHE A 295 -50.48 3.95 66.14
CA PHE A 295 -50.45 4.84 67.31
C PHE A 295 -51.72 5.70 67.42
N CYS A 296 -52.14 6.33 66.32
CA CYS A 296 -53.40 7.09 66.26
C CYS A 296 -54.62 6.21 66.59
N ARG A 297 -54.68 4.97 66.07
CA ARG A 297 -55.75 4.02 66.40
C ARG A 297 -55.77 3.67 67.89
N SER A 298 -54.60 3.50 68.50
CA SER A 298 -54.47 3.25 69.94
C SER A 298 -54.93 4.45 70.77
N CYS A 299 -54.54 5.68 70.40
CA CYS A 299 -55.02 6.91 71.04
C CYS A 299 -56.52 7.11 70.88
N LEU A 300 -57.08 6.86 69.69
CA LEU A 300 -58.51 6.98 69.42
C LEU A 300 -59.30 5.99 70.28
N ASN A 301 -58.86 4.73 70.37
CA ASN A 301 -59.50 3.73 71.23
C ASN A 301 -59.49 4.16 72.71
N LYS A 302 -58.36 4.66 73.23
CA LYS A 302 -58.28 5.18 74.61
C LYS A 302 -59.20 6.38 74.85
N ALA A 303 -59.30 7.29 73.88
CA ALA A 303 -60.19 8.45 73.97
C ALA A 303 -61.67 8.03 73.97
N VAL A 304 -62.04 7.08 73.10
CA VAL A 304 -63.39 6.50 73.04
C VAL A 304 -63.74 5.78 74.34
N ASP A 305 -62.80 5.04 74.94
CA ASP A 305 -63.01 4.37 76.23
C ASP A 305 -63.19 5.37 77.38
N SER A 306 -62.38 6.43 77.44
CA SER A 306 -62.59 7.53 78.41
C SER A 306 -63.93 8.21 78.22
N PHE A 307 -64.33 8.48 76.98
CA PHE A 307 -65.63 9.09 76.68
C PHE A 307 -66.78 8.16 77.10
N ARG A 308 -66.66 6.85 76.84
CA ARG A 308 -67.66 5.84 77.27
C ARG A 308 -67.81 5.81 78.79
N LEU A 309 -66.72 5.87 79.54
CA LEU A 309 -66.74 5.97 81.01
C LEU A 309 -67.43 7.27 81.48
N TYR A 310 -67.15 8.40 80.83
CA TYR A 310 -67.76 9.69 81.16
C TYR A 310 -69.28 9.68 80.90
N VAL A 311 -69.72 9.13 79.76
CA VAL A 311 -71.15 8.96 79.44
C VAL A 311 -71.83 8.03 80.44
N GLN A 312 -71.20 6.92 80.82
CA GLN A 312 -71.75 6.02 81.86
C GLN A 312 -71.92 6.73 83.20
N ALA A 313 -70.95 7.57 83.61
CA ALA A 313 -71.04 8.37 84.82
C ALA A 313 -72.20 9.38 84.75
N LEU A 314 -72.34 10.10 83.63
CA LEU A 314 -73.46 11.03 83.39
C LEU A 314 -74.81 10.33 83.44
N VAL A 315 -74.96 9.16 82.83
CA VAL A 315 -76.20 8.37 82.86
C VAL A 315 -76.57 7.96 84.29
N GLN A 316 -75.59 7.59 85.12
CA GLN A 316 -75.81 7.29 86.55
C GLN A 316 -76.25 8.53 87.34
N VAL A 317 -75.69 9.70 87.05
CA VAL A 317 -76.10 10.97 87.67
C VAL A 317 -77.52 11.33 87.26
N VAL A 318 -77.86 11.26 85.97
CA VAL A 318 -79.21 11.54 85.47
C VAL A 318 -80.24 10.57 86.05
N LYS A 319 -79.92 9.28 86.22
CA LYS A 319 -80.80 8.32 86.91
C LYS A 319 -81.05 8.66 88.38
N ARG A 320 -80.14 9.38 89.06
CA ARG A 320 -80.31 9.85 90.45
C ARG A 320 -81.10 11.14 90.55
N ILE A 321 -81.25 11.90 89.47
CA ILE A 321 -82.17 13.04 89.40
C ILE A 321 -83.58 12.47 89.31
N LYS A 322 -84.14 12.11 90.48
CA LYS A 322 -85.58 11.93 90.65
C LYS A 322 -86.24 13.26 90.27
N ILE A 323 -86.74 13.35 89.05
CA ILE A 323 -87.63 14.42 88.64
C ILE A 323 -88.84 14.34 89.58
N PRO A 324 -89.09 15.35 90.42
CA PRO A 324 -90.26 15.36 91.27
C PRO A 324 -91.49 15.39 90.36
N LYS A 325 -92.35 14.38 90.52
CA LYS A 325 -93.66 14.35 89.88
C LYS A 325 -94.40 15.64 90.25
N ARG A 326 -94.95 16.27 89.20
CA ARG A 326 -95.76 17.48 89.18
C ARG A 326 -96.59 17.70 90.44
N LEU A 327 -96.46 18.94 90.92
CA LEU A 327 -97.47 19.69 91.65
C LEU A 327 -98.86 19.51 91.00
N LYS A 328 -99.83 19.17 91.84
CA LYS A 328 -101.26 19.43 91.59
C LYS A 328 -101.45 20.95 91.52
N PHE A 329 -102.10 21.41 90.46
CA PHE A 329 -102.76 22.72 90.41
C PHE A 329 -104.19 22.48 89.95
N GLY A 330 -105.15 22.99 90.74
CA GLY A 330 -106.55 23.19 90.36
C GLY A 330 -107.39 21.95 90.27
#